data_AF-A0A6V7Y7X5-F1
#
_entry.id   AF-A0A6V7Y7X5-F1
#
_cell.length_a   1.000
_cell.length_b   1.000
_cell.length_c   1.000
_cell.angle_alpha   90.00
_cell.angle_beta   90.00
_cell.angle_gamma   90.00
#
_symmetry.space_group_name_H-M   'P 1'
#
loop_
_entity.id
_entity.type
_entity.pdbx_description
1 polymer ?
#
loop_
_entity_poly.entity_id
_entity_poly.type
_entity_poly.pdbx_seq_one_letter_code
_entity_poly.pdbx_strand_id
1 'polypeptide(L)'
;MLFLIDECAKILHCHPKSLRDQIHHPSKRALLVSKLKGRKVRTLYSDRNGFRKTFTINGLTYKGAHCTMAYGALSRPFNVSVAAHFYSRHRIRLQYPYLQCVIEHFPRRCEDRFYPLELLEFVDEKEEDYIGFNLMINHSILKFPINYKLIKKQVIQTRIWMILYILKMISMRWKGGKPTHTHILHTHT
;
A
#
# COMPACT_ATOMS: atom_id res chain seq x y z
N MET A 1 6.98 9.89 -4.70
CA MET A 1 5.87 9.07 -5.24
C MET A 1 5.89 9.19 -6.76
N LEU A 2 6.16 8.09 -7.45
CA LEU A 2 6.42 8.08 -8.89
C LEU A 2 5.32 7.30 -9.61
N PHE A 3 4.41 7.99 -10.29
CA PHE A 3 3.32 7.36 -11.02
C PHE A 3 3.82 6.64 -12.27
N LEU A 4 3.25 5.46 -12.54
CA LEU A 4 3.65 4.66 -13.70
C LEU A 4 3.33 5.37 -15.03
N ILE A 5 2.24 6.13 -15.10
CA ILE A 5 1.86 6.91 -16.29
C ILE A 5 2.93 7.94 -16.64
N ASP A 6 3.43 8.68 -15.65
CA ASP A 6 4.41 9.74 -15.89
C ASP A 6 5.73 9.15 -16.40
N GLU A 7 6.13 8.00 -15.87
CA GLU A 7 7.30 7.27 -16.34
C GLU A 7 7.12 6.72 -17.75
N CYS A 8 5.93 6.24 -18.11
CA CYS A 8 5.64 5.84 -19.49
C CYS A 8 5.77 7.03 -20.46
N ALA A 9 5.27 8.20 -20.07
CA ALA A 9 5.38 9.43 -20.85
C ALA A 9 6.86 9.86 -21.03
N LYS A 10 7.66 9.77 -19.95
CA LYS A 10 9.11 10.03 -20.01
C LYS A 10 9.85 9.07 -20.93
N ILE A 11 9.59 7.77 -20.84
CA ILE A 11 10.23 6.75 -21.69
C ILE A 11 9.94 7.00 -23.17
N LEU A 12 8.73 7.43 -23.48
CA LEU A 12 8.30 7.70 -24.86
C LEU A 12 8.59 9.13 -25.33
N HIS A 13 9.23 9.95 -24.50
CA HIS A 13 9.51 11.36 -24.76
C HIS A 13 8.27 12.13 -25.24
N CYS A 14 7.13 11.90 -24.59
CA CYS A 14 5.85 12.51 -24.96
C CYS A 14 5.17 13.17 -23.76
N HIS A 15 4.23 14.08 -24.06
CA HIS A 15 3.37 14.66 -23.04
C HIS A 15 2.35 13.62 -22.55
N PRO A 16 2.00 13.55 -21.24
CA PRO A 16 1.04 12.57 -20.71
C PRO A 16 -0.30 12.53 -21.45
N LYS A 17 -0.79 13.70 -21.92
CA LYS A 17 -2.00 13.81 -22.74
C LYS A 17 -1.92 13.05 -24.08
N SER A 18 -0.73 12.98 -24.68
CA SER A 18 -0.48 12.28 -25.95
C SER A 18 -0.11 10.82 -25.75
N LEU A 19 0.01 10.36 -24.50
CA LEU A 19 0.46 9.00 -24.18
C LEU A 19 -0.39 7.95 -24.89
N ARG A 20 -1.71 8.17 -24.98
CA ARG A 20 -2.68 7.29 -25.66
C ARG A 20 -2.23 6.89 -27.06
N ASP A 21 -1.96 7.88 -27.90
CA ASP A 21 -1.67 7.64 -29.32
C ASP A 21 -0.32 6.94 -29.48
N GLN A 22 0.62 7.26 -28.58
CA GLN A 22 1.96 6.72 -28.59
C GLN A 22 1.99 5.25 -28.16
N ILE A 23 1.29 4.90 -27.08
CA ILE A 23 1.32 3.55 -26.50
C ILE A 23 0.56 2.52 -27.34
N HIS A 24 -0.38 2.95 -28.18
CA HIS A 24 -1.06 2.05 -29.13
C HIS A 24 -0.13 1.55 -30.23
N HIS A 25 0.94 2.30 -30.55
CA HIS A 25 1.89 1.88 -31.57
C HIS A 25 2.71 0.66 -31.10
N PRO A 26 2.73 -0.46 -31.85
CA PRO A 26 3.37 -1.71 -31.42
C PRO A 26 4.84 -1.54 -30.99
N SER A 27 5.64 -0.78 -31.76
CA SER A 27 7.07 -0.56 -31.43
C SER A 27 7.28 0.23 -30.15
N LYS A 28 6.41 1.22 -29.86
CA LYS A 28 6.50 2.05 -28.64
C LYS A 28 6.04 1.26 -27.42
N ARG A 29 5.00 0.44 -27.58
CA ARG A 29 4.60 -0.51 -26.55
C ARG A 29 5.71 -1.52 -26.25
N ALA A 30 6.38 -2.07 -27.27
CA ALA A 30 7.49 -3.00 -27.09
C ALA A 30 8.65 -2.36 -26.32
N LEU A 31 8.98 -1.10 -26.62
CA LEU A 31 9.96 -0.30 -25.88
C LEU A 31 9.56 -0.10 -24.41
N LEU A 32 8.29 0.19 -24.14
CA LEU A 32 7.80 0.29 -22.76
C LEU A 32 7.92 -1.05 -22.03
N VAL A 33 7.50 -2.14 -22.66
CA VAL A 33 7.58 -3.48 -22.07
C VAL A 33 9.04 -3.83 -21.76
N SER A 34 9.99 -3.57 -22.66
CA SER A 34 11.40 -3.88 -22.41
C SER A 34 12.01 -3.10 -21.24
N LYS A 35 11.62 -1.84 -21.05
CA LYS A 35 12.09 -1.01 -19.93
C LYS A 35 11.38 -1.25 -18.60
N LEU A 36 10.11 -1.67 -18.65
CA LEU A 36 9.27 -1.79 -17.45
C LEU A 36 9.23 -3.20 -16.88
N LYS A 37 9.43 -4.22 -17.71
CA LYS A 37 9.35 -5.63 -17.29
C LYS A 37 10.32 -5.92 -16.14
N GLY A 38 9.82 -6.59 -15.12
CA GLY A 38 10.58 -6.94 -13.91
C GLY A 38 10.59 -5.86 -12.82
N ARG A 39 10.22 -4.61 -13.13
CA ARG A 39 10.09 -3.56 -12.10
C ARG A 39 8.88 -3.83 -11.21
N LYS A 40 9.00 -3.48 -9.93
CA LYS A 40 7.92 -3.61 -8.95
C LYS A 40 7.07 -2.35 -8.89
N VAL A 41 5.76 -2.55 -8.81
CA VAL A 41 4.75 -1.49 -8.70
C VAL A 41 3.77 -1.81 -7.58
N ARG A 42 3.17 -0.76 -7.04
CA ARG A 42 2.12 -0.82 -6.02
C ARG A 42 0.83 -0.19 -6.54
N THR A 43 -0.30 -0.74 -6.12
CA THR A 43 -1.61 -0.15 -6.42
C THR A 43 -1.85 1.12 -5.59
N LEU A 44 -2.38 2.16 -6.23
CA LEU A 44 -2.76 3.41 -5.56
C LEU A 44 -4.05 3.27 -4.73
N TYR A 45 -4.83 2.23 -5.00
CA TYR A 45 -6.04 1.90 -4.27
C TYR A 45 -5.79 0.72 -3.33
N SER A 46 -6.56 0.71 -2.24
CA SER A 46 -6.63 -0.42 -1.32
C SER A 46 -7.71 -1.41 -1.75
N ASP A 47 -7.45 -2.69 -1.54
CA ASP A 47 -8.48 -3.72 -1.65
C ASP A 47 -9.51 -3.61 -0.51
N ARG A 48 -10.50 -4.52 -0.49
CA ARG A 48 -11.52 -4.56 0.56
C ARG A 48 -10.96 -4.80 1.96
N ASN A 49 -9.74 -5.32 2.06
CA ASN A 49 -9.06 -5.60 3.31
C ASN A 49 -8.12 -4.44 3.72
N GLY A 50 -8.12 -3.33 2.97
CA GLY A 50 -7.28 -2.16 3.22
C GLY A 50 -5.86 -2.28 2.66
N PHE A 51 -5.49 -3.43 2.07
CA PHE A 51 -4.14 -3.66 1.57
C PHE A 51 -3.94 -3.09 0.17
N ARG A 52 -2.82 -2.38 -0.01
CA ARG A 52 -2.30 -2.03 -1.33
C ARG A 52 -1.44 -3.17 -1.84
N LYS A 53 -1.71 -3.60 -3.06
CA LYS A 53 -1.02 -4.73 -3.64
C LYS A 53 0.28 -4.28 -4.30
N THR A 54 1.37 -4.97 -4.00
CA THR A 54 2.65 -4.83 -4.70
C THR A 54 2.87 -6.05 -5.60
N PHE A 55 3.33 -5.83 -6.82
CA PHE A 55 3.60 -6.89 -7.80
C PHE A 55 4.62 -6.44 -8.85
N THR A 56 5.11 -7.39 -9.64
CA THR A 56 6.07 -7.14 -10.73
C THR A 56 5.35 -6.96 -12.07
N ILE A 57 5.85 -6.05 -12.90
CA ILE A 57 5.36 -5.87 -14.26
C ILE A 57 5.84 -7.03 -15.14
N ASN A 58 4.90 -7.79 -15.73
CA ASN A 58 5.24 -8.85 -16.69
C ASN A 58 5.08 -8.39 -18.14
N GLY A 59 4.16 -7.46 -18.40
CA GLY A 59 3.89 -6.91 -19.73
C GLY A 59 2.79 -5.86 -19.73
N LEU A 60 2.37 -5.46 -20.93
CA LEU A 60 1.27 -4.53 -21.18
C LEU A 60 0.25 -5.16 -22.14
N THR A 61 -1.02 -4.86 -21.93
CA THR A 61 -2.09 -5.33 -22.82
C THR A 61 -2.02 -4.66 -24.20
N TYR A 62 -2.61 -5.29 -25.21
CA TYR A 62 -2.68 -4.71 -26.56
C TYR A 62 -3.72 -3.59 -26.64
N LYS A 63 -4.85 -3.76 -25.94
CA LYS A 63 -5.99 -2.84 -25.91
C LYS A 63 -6.06 -2.11 -24.57
N GLY A 64 -6.82 -1.02 -24.55
CA GLY A 64 -7.08 -0.26 -23.33
C GLY A 64 -8.04 -0.94 -22.35
N ALA A 65 -8.07 -0.49 -21.10
CA ALA A 65 -8.88 -1.05 -20.01
C ALA A 65 -10.39 -1.18 -20.32
N HIS A 66 -10.95 -0.31 -21.16
CA HIS A 66 -12.35 -0.38 -21.61
C HIS A 66 -12.64 -1.56 -22.55
N CYS A 67 -11.65 -2.06 -23.29
CA CYS A 67 -11.78 -3.17 -24.23
C CYS A 67 -11.15 -4.47 -23.70
N THR A 68 -10.24 -4.38 -22.74
CA THR A 68 -9.61 -5.54 -22.12
C THR A 68 -10.60 -6.19 -21.16
N MET A 69 -10.81 -7.50 -21.31
CA MET A 69 -11.70 -8.27 -20.43
C MET A 69 -11.03 -8.53 -19.08
N ALA A 70 -11.76 -8.35 -17.97
CA ALA A 70 -11.28 -8.68 -16.63
C ALA A 70 -11.29 -10.21 -16.38
N TYR A 71 -10.51 -10.68 -15.40
CA TYR A 71 -10.33 -12.12 -15.06
C TYR A 71 -11.58 -12.98 -15.03
N GLY A 72 -11.38 -14.22 -15.47
CA GLY A 72 -12.26 -15.38 -15.32
C GLY A 72 -12.29 -16.03 -13.93
N ALA A 73 -12.10 -15.27 -12.84
CA ALA A 73 -12.38 -15.77 -11.48
C ALA A 73 -13.86 -15.66 -11.09
N LEU A 74 -14.72 -15.33 -12.06
CA LEU A 74 -16.16 -15.39 -11.90
C LEU A 74 -16.62 -16.77 -12.39
N SER A 75 -17.48 -17.42 -11.62
CA SER A 75 -18.05 -18.75 -11.92
C SER A 75 -18.82 -18.82 -13.26
N ARG A 76 -18.96 -17.69 -13.95
CA ARG A 76 -19.47 -17.55 -15.32
C ARG A 76 -18.59 -16.54 -16.04
N PRO A 77 -18.37 -16.68 -17.36
CA PRO A 77 -17.69 -15.66 -18.17
C PRO A 77 -18.54 -14.39 -18.17
N PHE A 78 -18.31 -13.52 -17.19
CA PHE A 78 -18.84 -12.19 -17.24
C PHE A 78 -17.98 -11.41 -18.21
N ASN A 79 -18.58 -11.02 -19.33
CA ASN A 79 -17.96 -10.15 -20.31
C ASN A 79 -17.86 -8.71 -19.76
N VAL A 80 -17.07 -8.53 -18.72
CA VAL A 80 -16.87 -7.24 -18.05
C VAL A 80 -15.47 -6.74 -18.38
N SER A 81 -15.38 -5.52 -18.89
CA SER A 81 -14.09 -4.88 -19.15
C SER A 81 -13.38 -4.54 -17.84
N VAL A 82 -12.06 -4.39 -17.88
CA VAL A 82 -11.26 -3.97 -16.72
C VAL A 82 -11.80 -2.65 -16.17
N ALA A 83 -12.13 -1.68 -17.02
CA ALA A 83 -12.72 -0.41 -16.58
C ALA A 83 -14.03 -0.61 -15.78
N ALA A 84 -14.94 -1.45 -16.28
CA ALA A 84 -16.21 -1.75 -15.61
C ALA A 84 -16.01 -2.55 -14.30
N HIS A 85 -15.00 -3.44 -14.26
CA HIS A 85 -14.63 -4.17 -13.06
C HIS A 85 -14.19 -3.22 -11.94
N PHE A 86 -13.34 -2.24 -12.27
CA PHE A 86 -12.86 -1.26 -11.29
C PHE A 86 -13.96 -0.34 -10.79
N TYR A 87 -14.87 0.09 -11.68
CA TYR A 87 -16.02 0.88 -11.29
C TYR A 87 -16.97 0.12 -10.36
N SER A 88 -17.31 -1.13 -10.71
CA SER A 88 -18.25 -1.94 -9.92
C SER A 88 -17.68 -2.40 -8.58
N ARG A 89 -16.43 -2.88 -8.56
CA ARG A 89 -15.82 -3.50 -7.38
C ARG A 89 -15.17 -2.50 -6.43
N HIS A 90 -14.51 -1.48 -6.98
CA HIS A 90 -13.72 -0.52 -6.20
C HIS A 90 -14.35 0.88 -6.16
N ARG A 91 -15.46 1.11 -6.89
CA ARG A 91 -16.06 2.45 -7.06
C ARG A 91 -15.08 3.48 -7.64
N ILE A 92 -14.10 3.00 -8.42
CA ILE A 92 -13.11 3.84 -9.08
C ILE A 92 -13.53 4.04 -10.52
N ARG A 93 -13.82 5.29 -10.89
CA ARG A 93 -14.01 5.68 -12.30
C ARG A 93 -12.64 6.02 -12.89
N LEU A 94 -12.22 5.26 -13.89
CA LEU A 94 -10.95 5.51 -14.54
C LEU A 94 -10.97 6.84 -15.31
N GLN A 95 -9.89 7.62 -15.23
CA GLN A 95 -9.74 8.86 -15.99
C GLN A 95 -9.34 8.57 -17.44
N TYR A 96 -8.51 7.56 -17.62
CA TYR A 96 -7.92 7.16 -18.90
C TYR A 96 -8.23 5.68 -19.23
N PRO A 97 -9.51 5.30 -19.37
CA PRO A 97 -9.91 3.91 -19.62
C PRO A 97 -9.43 3.36 -20.99
N TYR A 98 -8.96 4.24 -21.87
CA TYR A 98 -8.37 3.88 -23.16
C TYR A 98 -6.90 3.46 -23.08
N LEU A 99 -6.20 3.73 -21.97
CA LEU A 99 -4.82 3.29 -21.79
C LEU A 99 -4.76 1.79 -21.48
N GLN A 100 -3.64 1.20 -21.86
CA GLN A 100 -3.32 -0.21 -21.65
C GLN A 100 -3.26 -0.53 -20.15
N CYS A 101 -3.37 -1.82 -19.85
CA CYS A 101 -3.22 -2.35 -18.51
C CYS A 101 -1.85 -3.03 -18.40
N VAL A 102 -1.29 -2.99 -17.19
CA VAL A 102 -0.17 -3.83 -16.79
C VAL A 102 -0.66 -5.26 -16.57
N ILE A 103 0.11 -6.21 -17.08
CA ILE A 103 -0.12 -7.65 -16.91
C ILE A 103 0.75 -8.16 -15.75
N GLU A 104 0.12 -8.89 -14.83
CA GLU A 104 0.73 -9.66 -13.75
C GLU A 104 0.42 -11.15 -13.99
N HIS A 105 1.41 -11.90 -14.43
CA HIS A 105 1.22 -13.32 -14.76
C HIS A 105 1.29 -14.19 -13.50
N PHE A 106 0.28 -15.03 -13.28
CA PHE A 106 0.27 -16.06 -12.24
C PHE A 106 0.50 -17.45 -12.86
N PRO A 107 1.76 -17.90 -13.00
CA PRO A 107 2.04 -19.18 -13.64
C PRO A 107 1.41 -20.36 -12.91
N ARG A 108 1.29 -20.29 -11.57
CA ARG A 108 0.68 -21.35 -10.75
C ARG A 108 -0.84 -21.50 -10.94
N ARG A 109 -1.52 -20.47 -11.46
CA ARG A 109 -2.98 -20.47 -11.64
C ARG A 109 -3.41 -20.35 -13.10
N CYS A 110 -2.45 -20.27 -14.03
CA CYS A 110 -2.70 -19.98 -15.43
C CYS A 110 -3.64 -18.76 -15.63
N GLU A 111 -3.48 -17.75 -14.79
CA GLU A 111 -4.32 -16.55 -14.74
C GLU A 111 -3.46 -15.29 -14.86
N ASP A 112 -3.95 -14.27 -15.56
CA ASP A 112 -3.11 -13.19 -16.07
C ASP A 112 -3.52 -11.79 -15.59
N ARG A 113 -3.35 -11.33 -14.34
CA ARG A 113 -3.99 -10.10 -13.80
C ARG A 113 -3.74 -8.77 -14.53
N PHE A 114 -4.76 -7.92 -14.69
CA PHE A 114 -4.73 -6.67 -15.49
C PHE A 114 -5.04 -5.49 -14.58
N TYR A 115 -4.12 -4.53 -14.56
CA TYR A 115 -4.20 -3.33 -13.73
C TYR A 115 -4.09 -2.08 -14.61
N PRO A 116 -5.03 -1.13 -14.56
CA PRO A 116 -4.94 0.11 -15.32
C PRO A 116 -3.66 0.89 -14.99
N LEU A 117 -2.96 1.40 -16.01
CA LEU A 117 -1.70 2.15 -15.85
C LEU A 117 -1.82 3.31 -14.83
N GLU A 118 -2.97 3.99 -14.81
CA GLU A 118 -3.21 5.13 -13.92
C GLU A 118 -3.36 4.78 -12.44
N LEU A 119 -3.53 3.50 -12.10
CA LEU A 119 -3.73 3.05 -10.72
C LEU A 119 -2.46 2.48 -10.09
N LEU A 120 -1.30 2.76 -10.67
CA LEU A 120 -0.03 2.15 -10.30
C LEU A 120 1.06 3.21 -10.06
N GLU A 121 1.87 2.94 -9.05
CA GLU A 121 3.09 3.68 -8.72
C GLU A 121 4.27 2.73 -8.61
N PHE A 122 5.49 3.22 -8.84
CA PHE A 122 6.68 2.46 -8.52
C PHE A 122 6.87 2.37 -7.00
N VAL A 123 7.39 1.23 -6.56
CA VAL A 123 7.84 1.05 -5.18
C VAL A 123 9.25 1.62 -5.06
N ASP A 124 9.44 2.53 -4.11
CA ASP A 124 10.77 3.03 -3.77
C ASP A 124 11.54 1.93 -3.04
N GLU A 125 12.78 1.65 -3.46
CA GLU A 125 13.61 0.57 -2.91
C GLU A 125 13.79 0.66 -1.38
N LYS A 126 13.75 1.88 -0.82
CA LYS A 126 13.85 2.14 0.63
C LYS A 126 12.62 1.68 1.43
N GLU A 127 11.45 1.54 0.80
CA GLU A 127 10.24 1.01 1.46
C GLU A 127 10.22 -0.52 1.52
N GLU A 128 10.98 -1.20 0.64
CA GLU A 128 11.03 -2.66 0.60
C GLU A 128 11.65 -3.26 1.87
N ASP A 129 12.64 -2.59 2.44
CA ASP A 129 13.30 -3.02 3.68
C ASP A 129 12.31 -3.06 4.86
N TYR A 130 11.41 -2.08 4.95
CA TYR A 130 10.38 -2.02 6.00
C TYR A 130 9.25 -3.05 5.81
N ILE A 131 8.88 -3.35 4.56
CA ILE A 131 7.85 -4.35 4.24
C ILE A 131 8.40 -5.77 4.43
N GLY A 132 9.64 -6.03 4.02
CA GLY A 132 10.35 -7.29 4.23
C GLY A 132 10.49 -7.62 5.72
N PHE A 133 10.84 -6.62 6.55
CA PHE A 133 10.91 -6.78 8.00
C PHE A 133 9.54 -7.12 8.63
N ASN A 134 8.47 -6.44 8.21
CA ASN A 134 7.11 -6.72 8.69
C ASN A 134 6.56 -8.08 8.22
N LEU A 135 6.86 -8.51 7.00
CA LEU A 135 6.49 -9.84 6.51
C LEU A 135 7.28 -10.95 7.22
N MET A 136 8.57 -10.76 7.54
CA MET A 136 9.34 -11.69 8.37
C MET A 136 8.74 -11.84 9.77
N ILE A 137 8.30 -10.75 10.40
CA ILE A 137 7.61 -10.81 11.69
C ILE A 137 6.31 -11.62 11.57
N ASN A 138 5.49 -11.34 10.56
CA ASN A 138 4.21 -12.03 10.37
C ASN A 138 4.35 -13.52 9.98
N HIS A 139 5.36 -13.88 9.18
CA HIS A 139 5.62 -15.29 8.82
C HIS A 139 6.23 -16.08 9.98
N SER A 140 7.02 -15.43 10.85
CA SER A 140 7.54 -16.03 12.08
C SER A 140 6.42 -16.30 13.10
N ILE A 141 5.40 -15.45 13.14
CA ILE A 141 4.20 -15.62 13.99
C ILE A 141 3.33 -16.80 13.51
N LEU A 142 3.30 -17.09 12.20
CA LEU A 142 2.48 -18.15 11.62
C LEU A 142 3.06 -19.57 11.72
N LYS A 143 4.31 -19.74 12.20
CA LYS A 143 4.94 -21.06 12.38
C LYS A 143 4.99 -21.57 13.83
N PHE A 144 4.53 -20.79 14.79
CA PHE A 144 4.38 -21.24 16.17
C PHE A 144 2.89 -21.40 16.49
N PRO A 145 2.44 -22.50 17.12
CA PRO A 145 1.10 -22.57 17.68
C PRO A 145 1.07 -21.61 18.88
N ILE A 146 0.82 -20.35 18.60
CA ILE A 146 0.75 -19.31 19.61
C ILE A 146 -0.55 -19.53 20.38
N ASN A 147 -0.40 -19.94 21.64
CA ASN A 147 -1.49 -20.03 22.58
C ASN A 147 -2.03 -18.61 22.87
N TYR A 148 -3.06 -18.21 22.12
CA TYR A 148 -3.67 -16.86 22.11
C TYR A 148 -4.09 -16.35 23.50
N LYS A 149 -4.21 -17.24 24.50
CA LYS A 149 -4.47 -16.88 25.91
C LYS A 149 -3.28 -16.20 26.59
N LEU A 150 -2.04 -16.55 26.26
CA LEU A 150 -0.85 -15.94 26.89
C LEU A 150 -0.55 -14.54 26.36
N ILE A 151 -0.72 -14.32 25.05
CA ILE A 151 -0.45 -13.00 24.44
C ILE A 151 -1.49 -11.96 24.88
N LYS A 152 -2.77 -12.33 25.00
CA LYS A 152 -3.77 -11.40 25.57
C LYS A 152 -3.41 -10.98 26.99
N LYS A 153 -2.89 -11.89 27.83
CA LYS A 153 -2.42 -11.52 29.19
C LYS A 153 -1.23 -10.55 29.14
N GLN A 154 -0.22 -10.80 28.30
CA GLN A 154 0.95 -9.93 28.20
C GLN A 154 0.67 -8.53 27.64
N VAL A 155 -0.22 -8.41 26.63
CA VAL A 155 -0.60 -7.10 26.06
C VAL A 155 -1.47 -6.29 27.05
N ILE A 156 -2.34 -6.97 27.81
CA ILE A 156 -3.11 -6.31 28.88
C ILE A 156 -2.19 -5.87 30.01
N GLN A 157 -1.23 -6.71 30.41
CA GLN A 157 -0.30 -6.42 31.50
C GLN A 157 0.67 -5.26 31.17
N THR A 158 1.11 -5.14 29.91
CA THR A 158 1.92 -4.00 29.45
C THR A 158 1.12 -2.70 29.37
N ARG A 159 -0.16 -2.75 28.97
CA ARG A 159 -1.06 -1.60 29.01
C ARG A 159 -1.34 -1.11 30.43
N ILE A 160 -1.55 -2.04 31.37
CA ILE A 160 -1.74 -1.72 32.79
C ILE A 160 -0.47 -1.08 33.38
N TRP A 161 0.71 -1.62 33.06
CA TRP A 161 1.99 -1.05 33.49
C TRP A 161 2.23 0.36 32.96
N MET A 162 1.91 0.63 31.69
CA MET A 162 2.00 1.99 31.13
C MET A 162 1.06 2.97 31.84
N ILE A 163 -0.19 2.57 32.10
CA ILE A 163 -1.17 3.42 32.79
C ILE A 163 -0.70 3.71 34.22
N LEU A 164 -0.22 2.70 34.95
CA LEU A 164 0.37 2.86 36.29
C LEU A 164 1.60 3.77 36.27
N TYR A 165 2.47 3.65 35.26
CA TYR A 165 3.64 4.51 35.11
C TYR A 165 3.25 5.97 34.86
N ILE A 166 2.27 6.22 33.98
CA ILE A 166 1.74 7.56 33.71
C ILE A 166 1.12 8.16 34.98
N LEU A 167 0.32 7.39 35.73
CA LEU A 167 -0.27 7.84 36.99
C LEU A 167 0.80 8.14 38.05
N LYS A 168 1.87 7.35 38.12
CA LYS A 168 3.00 7.60 39.04
C LYS A 168 3.76 8.87 38.66
N MET A 169 3.97 9.12 37.37
CA MET A 169 4.57 10.36 36.87
C MET A 169 3.72 11.59 37.19
N ILE A 170 2.39 11.49 37.07
CA ILE A 170 1.46 12.57 37.44
C ILE A 170 1.48 12.81 38.96
N SER A 171 1.50 11.75 39.78
CA SER A 171 1.60 11.85 41.24
C SER A 171 2.92 12.48 41.70
N MET A 172 4.04 12.15 41.07
CA MET A 172 5.34 12.76 41.39
C MET A 172 5.39 14.24 41.02
N ARG A 173 4.68 14.66 39.96
CA ARG A 173 4.58 16.07 39.55
C ARG A 173 3.72 16.92 40.50
N TRP A 174 2.83 16.30 41.28
CA TRP A 174 1.96 16.99 42.24
C TRP A 174 2.56 17.13 43.66
N LYS A 175 3.66 16.41 43.98
CA LYS A 175 4.30 16.49 45.31
C LYS A 175 5.37 17.60 45.45
N GLY A 176 5.56 18.44 44.42
CA GLY A 176 6.55 19.53 44.39
C GLY A 176 6.05 20.90 44.87
N GLY A 177 5.09 20.97 45.79
CA GLY A 177 4.54 22.25 46.26
C GLY A 177 4.15 22.24 47.74
N LYS A 178 5.08 22.59 48.61
CA LYS A 178 4.78 23.21 49.92
C LYS A 178 5.79 24.33 50.16
N PRO A 179 5.38 25.60 50.26
CA PRO A 179 6.23 26.65 50.81
C PRO A 179 6.26 26.50 52.33
N THR A 180 7.45 26.31 52.89
CA THR A 180 7.72 26.43 54.32
C THR A 180 7.81 27.91 54.68
N HIS A 181 6.74 28.45 55.27
CA HIS A 181 6.85 29.67 56.07
C HIS A 181 7.08 29.27 57.53
N THR A 182 8.33 29.37 57.96
CA THR A 182 8.70 29.47 59.38
C THR A 182 9.24 30.89 59.59
N HIS A 183 8.41 31.78 60.12
CA HIS A 183 8.86 33.01 60.76
C HIS A 183 8.73 32.83 62.27
N ILE A 184 9.86 32.69 62.93
CA ILE A 184 10.09 33.02 64.34
C ILE A 184 11.41 33.80 64.37
N LEU A 185 11.60 34.62 65.41
CA LEU A 185 12.63 35.63 65.73
C LEU A 185 12.05 37.04 65.52
N HIS A 186 12.04 37.99 66.46
CA HIS A 186 12.56 38.05 67.82
C HIS A 186 11.89 39.26 68.52
N THR A 187 11.64 39.15 69.82
CA THR A 187 11.46 40.26 70.76
C THR A 187 12.78 41.00 71.00
N HIS A 188 12.76 42.34 71.03
CA HIS A 188 13.63 43.31 71.73
C HIS A 188 13.10 44.69 71.25
N THR A 189 12.71 45.69 72.04
CA THR A 189 12.92 46.14 73.43
C THR A 189 11.75 47.05 73.79
#